data_AF-A0A2C9K2Y5-F1
#
_entry.id   AF-A0A2C9K2Y5-F1
#
_cell.length_a   1.000
_cell.length_b   1.000
_cell.length_c   1.000
_cell.angle_alpha   90.00
_cell.angle_beta   90.00
_cell.angle_gamma   90.00
#
_symmetry.space_group_name_H-M   'P 1'
#
loop_
_entity.id
_entity.type
_entity.pdbx_description
1 polymer ?
#
loop_
_entity_poly.entity_id
_entity_poly.type
_entity_poly.pdbx_seq_one_letter_code
_entity_poly.pdbx_strand_id
1 'polypeptide(L)'
;MSLTLSNVSAREWFHKTRESVKPWTEFLNSKKFAIPKTVAPLPKRIVKNIEAFQGNYLFVFLGLVVVCIITSPLLLVAIAACLGACYIISLKNQEQKITIMGREVTLAQQYAAVGALSFPLFWLAGAGSAVFWVIGASFFVIMLHASFYMTQEEQEGFDLELDDVQTV
;
A
#
# COMPACT_ATOMS: atom_id res chain seq x y z
N MET A 1 18.77 -0.17 23.39
CA MET A 1 17.64 -0.98 23.89
C MET A 1 16.33 -0.44 23.29
N SER A 2 16.10 -0.53 21.97
CA SER A 2 14.86 -0.06 21.30
C SER A 2 14.30 -0.99 20.22
N LEU A 3 14.93 -2.14 19.98
CA LEU A 3 14.58 -3.06 18.89
C LEU A 3 13.37 -3.97 19.20
N THR A 4 12.90 -4.03 20.44
CA THR A 4 11.78 -4.87 20.85
C THR A 4 10.41 -4.23 20.64
N LEU A 5 10.31 -2.89 20.70
CA LEU A 5 9.05 -2.16 20.53
C LEU A 5 8.54 -2.22 19.08
N SER A 6 9.43 -2.13 18.08
CA SER A 6 9.04 -2.16 16.67
C SER A 6 8.41 -3.49 16.27
N ASN A 7 8.89 -4.61 16.82
CA ASN A 7 8.37 -5.93 16.48
C ASN A 7 6.97 -6.16 17.08
N VAL A 8 6.71 -5.68 18.30
CA VAL A 8 5.39 -5.76 18.93
C VAL A 8 4.39 -4.86 18.21
N SER A 9 4.72 -3.58 18.01
CA SER A 9 3.82 -2.65 17.32
C SER A 9 3.59 -3.03 15.85
N ALA A 10 4.60 -3.55 15.15
CA ALA A 10 4.43 -4.05 13.77
C ALA A 10 3.56 -5.30 13.72
N ARG A 11 3.68 -6.21 14.70
CA ARG A 11 2.80 -7.39 14.81
C ARG A 11 1.37 -6.99 15.10
N GLU A 12 1.13 -6.12 16.08
CA GLU A 12 -0.20 -5.61 16.40
C GLU A 12 -0.84 -4.92 15.20
N TRP A 13 -0.07 -4.08 14.50
CA TRP A 13 -0.51 -3.45 13.26
C TRP A 13 -0.86 -4.50 12.19
N PHE A 14 0.00 -5.49 11.98
CA PHE A 14 -0.24 -6.55 11.00
C PHE A 14 -1.47 -7.39 11.33
N HIS A 15 -1.66 -7.73 12.61
CA HIS A 15 -2.85 -8.43 13.09
C HIS A 15 -4.11 -7.61 12.85
N LYS A 16 -4.09 -6.33 13.23
CA LYS A 16 -5.22 -5.40 13.00
C LYS A 16 -5.52 -5.20 11.51
N THR A 17 -4.49 -5.07 10.69
CA THR A 17 -4.61 -4.96 9.23
C THR A 17 -5.16 -6.23 8.62
N ARG A 18 -4.78 -7.40 9.12
CA ARG A 18 -5.30 -8.69 8.65
C ARG A 18 -6.77 -8.87 9.05
N GLU A 19 -7.16 -8.45 10.24
CA GLU A 19 -8.54 -8.48 10.72
C GLU A 19 -9.46 -7.51 9.94
N SER A 20 -8.92 -6.41 9.43
CA SER A 20 -9.68 -5.48 8.59
C SER A 20 -9.84 -5.92 7.13
N VAL A 21 -9.22 -7.03 6.72
CA VAL A 21 -9.42 -7.61 5.38
C VAL A 21 -10.74 -8.39 5.36
N LYS A 22 -11.65 -7.96 4.49
CA LYS A 22 -12.87 -8.70 4.19
C LYS A 22 -12.60 -9.82 3.18
N PRO A 23 -13.42 -10.87 3.15
CA PRO A 23 -13.31 -11.93 2.15
C PRO A 23 -13.27 -11.36 0.72
N TRP A 24 -12.30 -11.78 -0.08
CA TRP A 24 -12.17 -11.29 -1.47
C TRP A 24 -13.38 -11.60 -2.34
N THR A 25 -14.13 -12.65 -2.02
CA THR A 25 -15.40 -12.99 -2.66
C THR A 25 -16.47 -11.93 -2.43
N GLU A 26 -16.45 -11.26 -1.28
CA GLU A 26 -17.36 -10.17 -0.97
C GLU A 26 -16.92 -8.88 -1.67
N PHE A 27 -15.61 -8.60 -1.69
CA PHE A 27 -15.03 -7.45 -2.38
C PHE A 27 -15.27 -7.49 -3.89
N LEU A 28 -15.07 -8.65 -4.53
CA LEU A 28 -15.23 -8.81 -5.98
C LEU A 28 -16.64 -9.25 -6.39
N ASN A 29 -17.64 -9.16 -5.50
CA ASN A 29 -18.99 -9.60 -5.80
C ASN A 29 -19.65 -8.71 -6.87
N SER A 30 -19.59 -9.15 -8.13
CA SER A 30 -20.09 -8.44 -9.31
C SER A 30 -21.58 -8.11 -9.23
N LYS A 31 -22.37 -8.84 -8.42
CA LYS A 31 -23.80 -8.59 -8.22
C LYS A 31 -24.09 -7.32 -7.44
N LYS A 32 -23.15 -6.87 -6.60
CA LYS A 32 -23.27 -5.65 -5.79
C LYS A 32 -22.78 -4.40 -6.52
N PHE A 33 -22.30 -4.54 -7.76
CA PHE A 33 -21.94 -3.39 -8.58
C PHE A 33 -23.18 -2.85 -9.26
N ALA A 34 -23.59 -1.65 -8.89
CA ALA A 34 -24.71 -0.96 -9.51
C ALA A 34 -24.35 0.49 -9.77
N ILE A 35 -24.83 1.00 -10.91
CA ILE A 35 -24.69 2.40 -11.27
C ILE A 35 -25.59 3.21 -10.30
N PRO A 36 -25.05 4.19 -9.55
CA PRO A 36 -25.87 5.02 -8.68
C PRO A 36 -27.00 5.69 -9.46
N LYS A 37 -28.24 5.52 -8.99
CA LYS A 37 -29.42 6.19 -9.57
C LYS A 37 -29.34 7.72 -9.43
N THR A 38 -28.60 8.22 -8.43
CA THR A 38 -28.44 9.65 -8.13
C THR A 38 -27.04 9.96 -7.59
N VAL A 39 -26.46 11.11 -7.98
CA VAL A 39 -25.10 11.53 -7.58
C VAL A 39 -25.00 12.21 -6.20
N ALA A 40 -26.12 12.62 -5.61
CA ALA A 40 -26.16 13.36 -4.35
C ALA A 40 -25.62 12.59 -3.11
N PRO A 41 -25.80 11.26 -2.96
CA PRO A 41 -25.22 10.49 -1.85
C PRO A 41 -23.84 9.86 -2.14
N LEU A 42 -23.21 10.12 -3.30
CA LEU A 42 -21.95 9.46 -3.69
C LEU A 42 -20.80 9.58 -2.67
N PRO A 43 -20.52 10.77 -2.10
CA PRO A 43 -19.42 10.91 -1.13
C PRO A 43 -19.62 10.03 0.11
N LYS A 44 -20.87 9.89 0.57
CA LYS A 44 -21.21 9.03 1.72
C LYS A 44 -21.01 7.55 1.38
N ARG A 45 -21.38 7.12 0.17
CA ARG A 45 -21.10 5.76 -0.32
C ARG A 45 -19.61 5.46 -0.33
N ILE A 46 -18.81 6.37 -0.88
CA ILE A 46 -17.36 6.23 -0.97
C ILE A 46 -16.74 6.05 0.42
N VAL A 47 -17.08 6.93 1.38
CA VAL A 47 -16.54 6.85 2.74
C VAL A 47 -16.90 5.52 3.41
N LYS A 48 -18.17 5.10 3.34
CA LYS A 48 -18.62 3.82 3.91
C LYS A 48 -17.89 2.61 3.30
N ASN A 49 -17.72 2.59 1.99
CA ASN A 49 -17.02 1.51 1.31
C ASN A 49 -15.52 1.51 1.61
N ILE A 50 -14.88 2.68 1.71
CA ILE A 50 -13.48 2.80 2.15
C ILE A 50 -13.28 2.25 3.55
N GLU A 51 -14.18 2.58 4.49
CA GLU A 51 -14.13 2.07 5.87
C GLU A 51 -14.38 0.55 5.91
N ALA A 52 -15.33 0.04 5.12
CA ALA A 52 -15.66 -1.38 5.08
C ALA A 52 -14.55 -2.26 4.48
N PHE A 53 -13.86 -1.77 3.44
CA PHE A 53 -12.84 -2.52 2.68
C PHE A 53 -11.42 -1.97 2.82
N GLN A 54 -11.13 -1.22 3.89
CA GLN A 54 -9.83 -0.58 4.13
C GLN A 54 -8.66 -1.57 3.99
N GLY A 55 -8.80 -2.79 4.53
CA GLY A 55 -7.80 -3.85 4.41
C GLY A 55 -7.57 -4.26 2.95
N ASN A 56 -8.64 -4.56 2.21
CA ASN A 56 -8.55 -4.96 0.80
C ASN A 56 -7.93 -3.86 -0.08
N TYR A 57 -8.29 -2.59 0.15
CA TYR A 57 -7.70 -1.46 -0.58
C TYR A 57 -6.21 -1.28 -0.29
N LEU A 58 -5.75 -1.55 0.94
CA LEU A 58 -4.32 -1.57 1.25
C LEU A 58 -3.60 -2.67 0.46
N PHE A 59 -4.18 -3.87 0.33
CA PHE A 59 -3.60 -4.93 -0.49
C PHE A 59 -3.54 -4.57 -1.98
N VAL A 60 -4.58 -3.91 -2.52
CA VAL A 60 -4.57 -3.40 -3.90
C VAL A 60 -3.46 -2.37 -4.08
N PHE A 61 -3.32 -1.42 -3.16
CA PHE A 61 -2.25 -0.42 -3.17
C PHE A 61 -0.86 -1.09 -3.15
N LEU A 62 -0.63 -2.05 -2.24
CA LEU A 62 0.63 -2.79 -2.16
C LEU A 62 0.92 -3.60 -3.43
N GLY A 63 -0.11 -4.23 -4.01
CA GLY A 63 0.00 -4.93 -5.29
C GLY A 63 0.44 -3.98 -6.42
N LEU A 64 -0.16 -2.79 -6.49
CA LEU A 64 0.22 -1.76 -7.47
C LEU A 64 1.65 -1.26 -7.27
N VAL A 65 2.11 -1.08 -6.02
CA VAL A 65 3.52 -0.78 -5.72
C VAL A 65 4.44 -1.85 -6.29
N VAL A 66 4.16 -3.13 -6.02
CA VAL A 66 4.99 -4.25 -6.49
C VAL A 66 5.01 -4.33 -8.02
N VAL A 67 3.84 -4.21 -8.66
CA VAL A 67 3.74 -4.19 -10.12
C VAL A 67 4.52 -3.00 -10.71
N CYS A 68 4.45 -1.83 -10.11
CA CYS A 68 5.20 -0.65 -10.53
C CYS A 68 6.72 -0.88 -10.45
N ILE A 69 7.20 -1.48 -9.36
CA ILE A 69 8.62 -1.81 -9.17
C ILE A 69 9.09 -2.81 -10.22
N ILE A 70 8.31 -3.88 -10.47
CA ILE A 70 8.68 -4.93 -11.44
C ILE A 70 8.65 -4.40 -12.88
N THR A 71 7.70 -3.53 -13.20
CA THR A 71 7.52 -2.97 -14.55
C THR A 71 8.57 -1.90 -14.86
N SER A 72 9.21 -1.31 -13.85
CA SER A 72 10.25 -0.29 -14.03
C SER A 72 11.66 -0.88 -13.84
N PRO A 73 12.37 -1.25 -14.94
CA PRO A 73 13.67 -1.89 -14.84
C PRO A 73 14.73 -1.01 -14.15
N LEU A 74 14.70 0.30 -14.38
CA LEU A 74 15.64 1.24 -13.75
C LEU A 74 15.41 1.37 -12.24
N LEU A 75 14.15 1.37 -11.80
CA LEU A 75 13.80 1.43 -10.37
C LEU A 75 14.23 0.15 -9.67
N LEU A 76 14.06 -1.00 -10.31
CA LEU A 76 14.51 -2.30 -9.81
C LEU A 76 16.03 -2.32 -9.63
N VAL A 77 16.79 -1.86 -10.64
CA VAL A 77 18.26 -1.73 -10.53
C VAL A 77 18.66 -0.78 -9.40
N ALA A 78 17.97 0.36 -9.25
CA ALA A 78 18.26 1.31 -8.16
C ALA A 78 18.02 0.70 -6.77
N ILE A 79 16.92 -0.04 -6.60
CA ILE A 79 16.61 -0.77 -5.37
C ILE A 79 17.67 -1.85 -5.12
N ALA A 80 18.01 -2.64 -6.14
CA ALA A 80 18.99 -3.71 -6.03
C ALA A 80 20.39 -3.17 -5.66
N ALA A 81 20.80 -2.05 -6.26
CA ALA A 81 22.05 -1.37 -5.93
C ALA A 81 22.07 -0.85 -4.49
N CYS A 82 20.97 -0.24 -4.03
CA CYS A 82 20.83 0.25 -2.66
C CYS A 82 20.85 -0.89 -1.63
N LEU A 83 20.07 -1.96 -1.87
CA LEU A 83 20.06 -3.15 -1.02
C LEU A 83 21.42 -3.86 -1.01
N GLY A 84 22.08 -3.98 -2.17
CA GLY A 84 23.42 -4.52 -2.30
C GLY A 84 24.45 -3.71 -1.50
N ALA A 85 24.43 -2.38 -1.62
CA ALA A 85 25.30 -1.49 -0.84
C ALA A 85 25.07 -1.63 0.67
N CYS A 86 23.80 -1.62 1.11
CA CYS A 86 23.43 -1.85 2.50
C CYS A 86 23.87 -3.21 3.02
N TYR A 87 23.73 -4.27 2.21
CA TYR A 87 24.15 -5.63 2.55
C TYR A 87 25.67 -5.72 2.69
N ILE A 88 26.42 -5.17 1.74
CA ILE A 88 27.89 -5.12 1.79
C ILE A 88 28.38 -4.38 3.03
N ILE A 89 27.75 -3.25 3.37
CA ILE A 89 28.04 -2.49 4.59
C ILE A 89 27.75 -3.29 5.84
N SER A 90 26.59 -3.94 5.89
CA SER A 90 26.20 -4.77 7.03
C SER A 90 27.17 -5.93 7.24
N LEU A 91 27.56 -6.61 6.16
CA LEU A 91 28.53 -7.70 6.19
C LEU A 91 29.91 -7.23 6.65
N LYS A 92 30.44 -6.16 6.04
CA LYS A 92 31.73 -5.59 6.42
C LYS A 92 31.76 -5.18 7.88
N ASN A 93 30.70 -4.54 8.37
CA ASN A 93 30.64 -4.08 9.75
C ASN A 93 30.48 -5.22 10.78
N GLN A 94 30.02 -6.40 10.37
CA GLN A 94 30.02 -7.63 11.20
C GLN A 94 31.43 -8.22 11.31
N GLU A 95 32.22 -8.18 10.24
CA GLU A 95 33.58 -8.73 10.21
C GLU A 95 34.59 -7.79 10.87
N GLN A 96 34.59 -6.50 10.52
CA GLN A 96 35.42 -5.47 11.14
C GLN A 96 34.72 -4.10 11.08
N LYS A 97 34.75 -3.36 12.18
CA LYS A 97 34.25 -1.98 12.18
C LYS A 97 35.02 -1.15 11.15
N ILE A 98 34.31 -0.52 10.22
CA ILE A 98 34.93 0.28 9.17
C ILE A 98 35.57 1.51 9.81
N THR A 99 36.90 1.54 9.86
CA THR A 99 37.68 2.70 10.31
C THR A 99 38.22 3.46 9.11
N ILE A 100 37.85 4.73 8.96
CA ILE A 100 38.44 5.65 7.98
C ILE A 100 39.37 6.60 8.73
N MET A 101 40.63 6.68 8.30
CA MET A 101 41.67 7.54 8.90
C MET A 101 41.81 7.40 10.43
N GLY A 102 41.68 6.17 10.95
CA GLY A 102 41.81 5.89 12.39
C GLY A 102 40.60 6.24 13.26
N ARG A 103 39.48 6.68 12.68
CA ARG A 103 38.20 6.92 13.37
C ARG A 103 37.18 5.84 12.99
N GLU A 104 36.54 5.20 13.97
CA GLU A 104 35.44 4.27 13.72
C GLU A 104 34.25 5.01 13.08
N VAL A 105 33.86 4.61 11.88
CA VAL A 105 32.70 5.18 11.19
C VAL A 105 31.46 4.48 11.72
N THR A 106 30.56 5.26 12.33
CA THR A 106 29.33 4.72 12.90
C THR A 106 28.42 4.16 11.80
N LEU A 107 27.62 3.12 12.11
CA LEU A 107 26.65 2.55 11.17
C LEU A 107 25.69 3.61 10.62
N ALA A 108 25.28 4.57 11.45
CA ALA A 108 24.41 5.67 11.04
C ALA A 108 25.05 6.51 9.91
N GLN A 109 26.34 6.81 9.98
CA GLN A 109 27.06 7.54 8.93
C GLN A 109 27.20 6.71 7.65
N GLN A 110 27.40 5.40 7.76
CA GLN A 110 27.50 4.51 6.59
C GLN A 110 26.16 4.45 5.84
N TYR A 111 25.05 4.25 6.54
CA TYR A 111 23.71 4.29 5.93
C TYR A 111 23.33 5.67 5.41
N ALA A 112 23.73 6.75 6.09
CA ALA A 112 23.52 8.11 5.60
C ALA A 112 24.27 8.36 4.28
N ALA A 113 25.51 7.86 4.15
CA ALA A 113 26.28 7.95 2.92
C ALA A 113 25.64 7.14 1.77
N VAL A 114 25.14 5.93 2.05
CA VAL A 114 24.37 5.16 1.06
C VAL A 114 23.12 5.90 0.64
N GLY A 115 22.36 6.46 1.59
CA GLY A 115 21.16 7.24 1.30
C GLY A 115 21.47 8.45 0.40
N ALA A 116 22.53 9.19 0.72
CA ALA A 116 22.97 10.34 -0.07
C ALA A 116 23.39 9.95 -1.49
N LEU A 117 24.12 8.83 -1.66
CA LEU A 117 24.52 8.30 -2.98
C LEU A 117 23.35 7.68 -3.75
N SER A 118 22.37 7.11 -3.04
CA SER A 118 21.19 6.50 -3.64
C SER A 118 20.20 7.54 -4.14
N PHE A 119 20.18 8.75 -3.56
CA PHE A 119 19.24 9.80 -3.93
C PHE A 119 19.34 10.19 -5.42
N PRO A 120 20.53 10.51 -5.98
CA PRO A 120 20.67 10.73 -7.43
C PRO A 120 20.26 9.51 -8.27
N LEU A 121 20.53 8.30 -7.79
CA LEU A 121 20.19 7.06 -8.49
C LEU A 121 18.66 6.88 -8.59
N PHE A 122 17.94 7.10 -7.49
CA PHE A 122 16.47 7.06 -7.46
C PHE A 122 15.84 8.20 -8.27
N TRP A 123 16.47 9.38 -8.28
CA TRP A 123 16.05 10.48 -9.13
C TRP A 123 16.16 10.12 -10.62
N LEU A 124 17.31 9.60 -11.05
CA LEU A 124 17.54 9.13 -12.42
C LEU A 124 16.63 7.95 -12.81
N ALA A 125 16.34 7.07 -11.85
CA ALA A 125 15.42 5.95 -12.04
C ALA A 125 13.94 6.39 -12.12
N GLY A 126 13.64 7.68 -11.93
CA GLY A 126 12.28 8.19 -12.01
C GLY A 126 11.39 7.79 -10.83
N ALA A 127 11.96 7.60 -9.64
CA ALA A 127 11.22 7.17 -8.46
C ALA A 127 10.05 8.10 -8.10
N GLY A 128 10.20 9.41 -8.30
CA GLY A 128 9.11 10.37 -8.10
C GLY A 128 7.90 10.07 -8.98
N SER A 129 8.13 9.89 -10.29
CA SER A 129 7.08 9.55 -11.26
C SER A 129 6.40 8.23 -10.91
N ALA A 130 7.17 7.21 -10.49
CA ALA A 130 6.62 5.93 -10.04
C ALA A 130 5.69 6.08 -8.83
N VAL A 131 6.09 6.88 -7.82
CA VAL A 131 5.27 7.15 -6.64
C VAL A 131 3.97 7.85 -7.01
N PHE A 132 4.03 8.91 -7.83
CA PHE A 132 2.82 9.60 -8.30
C PHE A 132 1.90 8.68 -9.10
N TRP A 133 2.47 7.84 -9.95
CA TRP A 133 1.70 6.87 -10.73
C TRP A 133 0.97 5.87 -9.82
N VAL A 134 1.65 5.29 -8.83
CA VAL A 134 1.04 4.34 -7.90
C VAL A 134 -0.06 5.02 -7.07
N ILE A 135 0.19 6.22 -6.55
CA ILE A 135 -0.81 6.97 -5.78
C ILE A 135 -2.03 7.27 -6.65
N GLY A 136 -1.83 7.79 -7.86
CA GLY A 136 -2.91 8.12 -8.78
C GLY A 136 -3.71 6.89 -9.22
N ALA A 137 -3.04 5.80 -9.59
CA ALA A 137 -3.67 4.55 -9.97
C ALA A 137 -4.47 3.94 -8.81
N SER A 138 -3.90 3.94 -7.60
CA SER A 138 -4.58 3.43 -6.41
C SER A 138 -5.80 4.26 -6.08
N PHE A 139 -5.67 5.59 -6.09
CA PHE A 139 -6.80 6.49 -5.88
C PHE A 139 -7.90 6.23 -6.91
N PHE A 140 -7.55 6.14 -8.19
CA PHE A 140 -8.52 5.88 -9.26
C PHE A 140 -9.23 4.54 -9.08
N VAL A 141 -8.50 3.44 -8.85
CA VAL A 141 -9.08 2.10 -8.68
C VAL A 141 -9.95 2.01 -7.43
N ILE A 142 -9.50 2.56 -6.30
CA ILE A 142 -10.24 2.57 -5.04
C ILE A 142 -11.52 3.39 -5.20
N MET A 143 -11.44 4.60 -5.76
CA MET A 143 -12.59 5.47 -5.96
C MET A 143 -13.61 4.88 -6.95
N LEU A 144 -13.12 4.28 -8.04
CA LEU A 144 -13.98 3.53 -8.96
C LEU A 144 -14.71 2.42 -8.21
N HIS A 145 -13.99 1.55 -7.50
CA HIS A 145 -14.63 0.49 -6.75
C HIS A 145 -15.63 1.03 -5.71
N ALA A 146 -15.21 1.99 -4.89
CA ALA A 146 -16.02 2.54 -3.80
C ALA A 146 -17.25 3.31 -4.28
N SER A 147 -17.24 3.86 -5.50
CA SER A 147 -18.40 4.56 -6.08
C SER A 147 -19.43 3.61 -6.68
N PHE A 148 -18.99 2.50 -7.29
CA PHE A 148 -19.86 1.53 -7.96
C PHE A 148 -20.31 0.37 -7.06
N TYR A 149 -19.64 0.14 -5.93
CA TYR A 149 -20.05 -0.88 -4.97
C TYR A 149 -21.24 -0.40 -4.12
N MET A 150 -22.34 -1.16 -4.13
CA MET A 150 -23.52 -0.85 -3.32
C MET A 150 -23.20 -0.97 -1.83
N THR A 151 -23.64 0.02 -1.06
CA THR A 151 -23.54 -0.06 0.40
C THR A 151 -24.56 -1.06 0.93
N GLN A 152 -24.32 -1.63 2.12
CA GLN A 152 -25.23 -2.62 2.71
C GLN A 152 -26.65 -2.06 2.90
N GLU A 153 -26.78 -0.80 3.31
CA GLU A 153 -28.09 -0.13 3.50
C GLU A 153 -28.89 -0.01 2.20
N GLU A 154 -28.21 0.19 1.07
CA GLU A 154 -28.88 0.30 -0.24
C GLU A 154 -29.25 -1.06 -0.81
N GLN A 155 -28.48 -2.09 -0.46
CA GLN A 155 -28.84 -3.46 -0.77
C GLN A 155 -30.09 -3.88 0.01
N GLU A 156 -30.12 -3.65 1.32
CA GLU A 156 -31.28 -3.95 2.17
C GLU A 156 -32.53 -3.18 1.71
N GLY A 157 -32.40 -1.89 1.35
CA GLY A 157 -33.51 -1.11 0.81
C GLY A 157 -34.03 -1.65 -0.54
N PHE A 158 -33.14 -2.08 -1.44
CA PHE A 158 -33.52 -2.67 -2.71
C PHE A 158 -34.22 -4.02 -2.57
N ASP A 159 -33.72 -4.87 -1.66
CA ASP A 159 -34.30 -6.18 -1.41
C ASP A 159 -35.71 -6.06 -0.79
N LEU A 160 -35.91 -5.07 0.11
CA LEU A 160 -37.24 -4.74 0.66
C LEU A 160 -38.23 -4.24 -0.42
N GLU A 161 -37.78 -3.41 -1.36
CA GLU A 161 -38.62 -2.98 -2.50
C GLU A 161 -39.05 -4.17 -3.37
N LEU A 162 -38.18 -5.16 -3.59
CA LEU A 162 -38.51 -6.36 -4.36
C LEU A 162 -39.52 -7.25 -3.65
N ASP A 163 -39.36 -7.43 -2.33
CA ASP A 163 -40.29 -8.22 -1.52
C ASP A 163 -41.70 -7.59 -1.47
N ASP A 164 -41.78 -6.25 -1.37
CA ASP A 164 -43.06 -5.52 -1.44
C ASP A 164 -43.73 -5.67 -2.83
N VAL A 165 -42.97 -5.64 -3.92
CA VAL A 165 -43.52 -5.84 -5.28
C VAL A 165 -44.01 -7.26 -5.49
N GLN A 166 -43.38 -8.26 -4.86
CA GLN A 166 -43.73 -9.67 -5.04
C GLN A 166 -44.90 -10.13 -4.14
N THR A 167 -45.28 -9.33 -3.15
CA THR A 167 -46.39 -9.61 -2.21
C THR A 167 -47.71 -8.95 -2.61
N VAL A 168 -47.74 -8.16 -3.69
CA VAL A 168 -48.94 -7.56 -4.32
C VAL A 168 -49.39 -8.39 -5.53
#